data_AF-Q82YP7-F1
#
_entry.id   AF-Q82YP7-F1
#
_cell.length_a   1.000
_cell.length_b   1.000
_cell.length_c   1.000
_cell.angle_alpha   90.00
_cell.angle_beta   90.00
_cell.angle_gamma   90.00
#
_symmetry.space_group_name_H-M   'P 1'
#
loop_
_entity.id
_entity.type
_entity.pdbx_description
1 polymer ?
#
loop_
_entity_poly.entity_id
_entity_poly.type
_entity_poly.pdbx_seq_one_letter_code
_entity_poly.pdbx_strand_id
1 'polypeptide(L)' 'MKNNQMEIKLKEIMDKQGMTIDELKRNVQIDPVLLDGMYNEGLFDDTKVGVQTISELMIALNISKINELVPKVK' A
#
# COMPACT_ATOMS: atom_id res chain seq x y z
N MET A 1 -24.39 0.24 1.38
CA MET A 1 -23.12 0.87 0.98
C MET A 1 -22.14 -0.26 0.71
N LYS A 2 -21.63 -0.41 -0.52
CA LYS A 2 -20.59 -1.42 -0.77
C LYS A 2 -19.33 -0.90 -0.06
N ASN A 3 -18.79 -1.67 0.87
CA ASN A 3 -17.47 -1.37 1.43
C ASN A 3 -16.45 -1.59 0.31
N ASN A 4 -16.01 -0.49 -0.29
CA ASN A 4 -14.96 -0.44 -1.31
C ASN A 4 -13.57 -0.49 -0.66
N GLN A 5 -13.48 -0.97 0.58
CA GLN A 5 -12.21 -1.11 1.27
C GLN A 5 -11.55 -2.43 0.91
N MET A 6 -10.27 -2.38 0.59
CA MET A 6 -9.40 -3.53 0.38
C MET A 6 -8.30 -3.56 1.44
N GLU A 7 -7.93 -4.77 1.86
CA GLU A 7 -6.82 -5.01 2.78
C GLU A 7 -5.47 -4.80 2.08
N ILE A 8 -4.54 -4.15 2.76
CA ILE A 8 -3.16 -3.97 2.32
C ILE A 8 -2.18 -4.31 3.45
N LYS A 9 -1.14 -5.08 3.14
CA LYS A 9 -0.11 -5.54 4.09
C LYS A 9 1.09 -4.61 4.17
N LEU A 10 0.87 -3.30 3.99
CA LEU A 10 1.95 -2.33 3.84
C LEU A 10 2.91 -2.34 5.04
N LYS A 11 2.36 -2.22 6.26
CA LYS A 11 3.13 -2.23 7.50
C LYS A 11 3.89 -3.53 7.73
N GLU A 12 3.21 -4.68 7.56
CA GLU A 12 3.85 -6.01 7.75
C GLU A 12 5.04 -6.21 6.81
N ILE A 13 4.95 -5.72 5.57
CA ILE A 13 6.03 -5.85 4.59
C ILE A 13 7.19 -4.93 4.95
N MET A 14 6.90 -3.68 5.29
CA MET A 14 7.92 -2.71 5.69
C MET A 14 8.66 -3.15 6.96
N ASP A 15 7.94 -3.66 7.97
CA ASP A 15 8.51 -4.19 9.20
C ASP A 15 9.47 -5.36 8.91
N LYS A 16 9.13 -6.25 7.96
CA LYS A 16 10.01 -7.35 7.53
C LYS A 16 11.25 -6.88 6.77
N GLN A 17 11.12 -5.78 6.01
CA GLN A 17 12.22 -5.21 5.24
C GLN A 17 13.11 -4.27 6.08
N GLY A 18 12.68 -3.91 7.29
CA GLY A 18 13.36 -2.89 8.10
C GLY A 18 13.25 -1.49 7.49
N MET A 19 12.22 -1.23 6.68
CA MET A 19 11.98 0.07 6.03
C MET A 19 11.03 0.92 6.87
N THR A 20 11.36 2.20 7.03
CA THR A 20 10.49 3.17 7.71
C THR A 20 9.48 3.81 6.76
N ILE A 21 8.38 4.32 7.31
CA ILE A 21 7.36 5.05 6.52
C ILE A 21 7.92 6.32 5.89
N ASP A 22 8.86 6.99 6.53
CA ASP A 22 9.51 8.18 5.97
C ASP A 22 10.42 7.84 4.79
N GLU A 23 11.07 6.67 4.80
CA GLU A 23 11.83 6.19 3.65
C GLU A 23 10.91 5.86 2.48
N LEU A 24 9.79 5.17 2.74
CA LEU A 24 8.82 4.87 1.70
C LEU A 24 8.24 6.15 1.09
N LYS A 25 7.84 7.13 1.91
CA LYS A 25 7.32 8.44 1.47
C LYS A 25 8.27 9.19 0.54
N ARG A 26 9.59 9.00 0.68
CA ARG A 26 10.59 9.62 -0.20
C ARG A 26 10.71 8.91 -1.55
N ASN A 27 10.30 7.65 -1.65
CA ASN A 27 10.47 6.80 -2.83
C ASN A 27 9.21 6.69 -3.71
N VAL A 28 8.07 7.21 -3.25
CA VAL A 28 6.78 7.10 -3.97
C VAL A 28 6.17 8.48 -4.20
N GLN A 29 5.35 8.61 -5.26
CA GLN A 29 4.59 9.84 -5.53
C GLN A 29 3.13 9.68 -5.12
N ILE A 30 2.92 9.22 -3.88
CA ILE A 30 1.61 8.94 -3.31
C ILE A 30 1.28 10.02 -2.28
N ASP A 31 0.01 10.43 -2.21
CA ASP A 31 -0.48 11.34 -1.18
C ASP A 31 -0.09 10.81 0.22
N PRO A 32 0.64 11.60 1.05
CA PRO A 32 1.09 11.15 2.35
C PRO A 32 -0.04 10.72 3.30
N VAL A 33 -1.20 11.37 3.24
CA VAL A 33 -2.38 11.04 4.07
C VAL A 33 -2.95 9.69 3.66
N LEU A 34 -3.03 9.44 2.35
CA LEU A 34 -3.46 8.14 1.82
C LEU A 34 -2.48 7.04 2.24
N LEU A 35 -1.19 7.28 2.11
CA LEU A 35 -0.15 6.32 2.46
C LEU A 35 -0.13 6.02 3.97
N ASP A 36 -0.30 7.05 4.80
CA ASP A 36 -0.43 6.88 6.25
C ASP A 36 -1.68 6.08 6.62
N GLY A 37 -2.80 6.29 5.92
CA GLY A 37 -4.00 5.46 6.07
C GLY A 37 -3.72 4.00 5.74
N MET A 38 -3.12 3.73 4.57
CA MET A 38 -2.72 2.36 4.17
C MET A 38 -1.80 1.69 5.17
N TYR A 39 -0.84 2.44 5.71
CA TYR A 39 0.14 1.92 6.66
C TYR A 39 -0.45 1.66 8.06
N ASN A 40 -1.24 2.61 8.59
CA ASN A 40 -1.76 2.53 9.95
C ASN A 40 -3.04 1.69 10.06
N GLU A 41 -3.95 1.82 9.08
CA GLU A 41 -5.24 1.13 9.09
C GLU A 41 -5.18 -0.22 8.37
N GLY A 42 -4.18 -0.45 7.51
CA GLY A 42 -4.09 -1.68 6.70
C GLY A 42 -5.22 -1.79 5.67
N LEU A 43 -5.86 -0.67 5.34
CA LEU A 43 -7.01 -0.59 4.44
C LEU A 43 -6.83 0.57 3.47
N PHE A 44 -7.42 0.43 2.29
CA PHE A 44 -7.57 1.52 1.34
C PHE A 44 -8.86 1.41 0.54
N ASP A 45 -9.34 2.53 0.00
CA ASP A 45 -10.52 2.59 -0.85
C ASP A 45 -10.16 2.28 -2.31
N ASP A 46 -10.61 1.15 -2.84
CA ASP A 46 -10.34 0.66 -4.19
C ASP A 46 -10.94 1.55 -5.31
N THR A 47 -11.84 2.48 -4.95
CA THR A 47 -12.36 3.49 -5.89
C THR A 47 -11.53 4.77 -5.92
N LYS A 48 -10.73 5.02 -4.90
CA LYS A 48 -9.83 6.18 -4.82
C LYS A 48 -8.39 5.83 -5.17
N VAL A 49 -8.01 4.57 -4.97
CA VAL A 49 -6.67 4.07 -5.22
C VAL A 49 -6.63 3.38 -6.57
N GLY A 50 -5.91 4.00 -7.50
CA GLY A 50 -5.71 3.42 -8.82
C GLY A 50 -4.62 2.34 -8.84
N VAL A 51 -4.59 1.58 -9.94
CA VAL A 51 -3.54 0.58 -10.24
C VAL A 51 -2.14 1.20 -10.17
N GLN A 52 -2.01 2.48 -10.53
CA GLN A 52 -0.74 3.21 -10.45
C GLN A 52 -0.18 3.25 -9.02
N THR A 53 -1.00 3.63 -8.02
CA THR A 53 -0.57 3.70 -6.62
C THR A 53 -0.08 2.35 -6.11
N ILE A 54 -0.80 1.27 -6.43
CA ILE A 54 -0.39 -0.09 -6.05
C ILE A 54 0.91 -0.48 -6.76
N SER A 55 1.07 -0.13 -8.03
CA SER A 55 2.29 -0.41 -8.79
C SER A 55 3.50 0.34 -8.23
N GLU A 56 3.34 1.60 -7.85
CA GLU A 56 4.40 2.40 -7.22
C GLU A 56 4.83 1.79 -5.87
N LEU A 57 3.87 1.37 -5.04
CA LEU A 57 4.16 0.66 -3.79
C LEU A 57 4.90 -0.65 -4.04
N MET A 58 4.46 -1.44 -5.02
CA MET A 58 5.12 -2.70 -5.38
C MET A 58 6.56 -2.47 -5.82
N ILE A 59 6.83 -1.45 -6.65
CA ILE A 59 8.19 -1.10 -7.08
C ILE A 59 9.03 -0.65 -5.89
N ALA A 60 8.53 0.27 -5.06
CA ALA A 60 9.26 0.83 -3.93
C ALA A 60 9.60 -0.23 -2.86
N LEU A 61 8.72 -1.21 -2.67
CA LEU A 61 8.90 -2.32 -1.73
C LEU A 61 9.53 -3.56 -2.37
N ASN A 62 9.92 -3.48 -3.65
CA ASN A 62 10.47 -4.61 -4.41
C ASN A 62 9.59 -5.88 -4.36
N ILE A 63 8.28 -5.70 -4.48
CA ILE A 63 7.26 -6.77 -4.49
C ILE A 63 6.92 -7.13 -5.93
N SER A 64 7.03 -8.41 -6.28
CA SER A 64 6.74 -8.89 -7.63
C SER A 64 5.29 -9.33 -7.84
N LYS A 65 4.56 -9.68 -6.77
CA LYS A 65 3.19 -10.18 -6.85
C LYS A 65 2.24 -9.30 -6.06
N ILE A 66 1.18 -8.83 -6.73
CA ILE A 66 0.19 -7.94 -6.11
C ILE A 66 -0.47 -8.55 -4.87
N ASN A 67 -0.66 -9.87 -4.83
CA ASN A 67 -1.27 -10.56 -3.69
C ASN A 67 -0.40 -10.59 -2.43
N GLU A 68 0.90 -10.32 -2.54
CA GLU A 68 1.77 -10.14 -1.38
C GLU A 68 1.46 -8.81 -0.69
N LEU A 69 1.14 -7.76 -1.47
CA LEU A 69 0.76 -6.44 -0.98
C LEU A 69 -0.73 -6.33 -0.63
N VAL A 70 -1.60 -6.83 -1.51
CA VAL A 70 -3.08 -6.75 -1.43
C VAL A 70 -3.63 -8.18 -1.48
N PRO A 71 -3.85 -8.85 -0.33
CA PRO A 71 -4.11 -10.29 -0.27
C PRO A 71 -5.36 -10.76 -1.03
N LYS A 72 -6.38 -9.90 -1.10
CA LYS A 72 -7.69 -10.19 -1.68
C LYS A 72 -7.92 -9.31 -2.91
N VAL A 73 -7.11 -9.50 -3.95
CA VAL A 73 -7.39 -8.88 -5.25
C VAL A 73 -8.68 -9.49 -5.82
N LYS A 74 -9.64 -8.65 -6.17
CA LYS A 74 -10.92 -9.07 -6.78
C LYS A 74 -10.73 -9.47 -8.23
#